data_AF-A0A9P4JNG9-F1
#
_entry.id   AF-A0A9P4JNG9-F1
#
_cell.length_a   1.000
_cell.length_b   1.000
_cell.length_c   1.000
_cell.angle_alpha   90.00
_cell.angle_beta   90.00
_cell.angle_gamma   90.00
#
_symmetry.space_group_name_H-M   'P 1'
#
loop_
_entity.id
_entity.type
_entity.pdbx_description
1 polymer ?
#
loop_
_entity_poly.entity_id
_entity_poly.type
_entity_poly.pdbx_seq_one_letter_code
_entity_poly.pdbx_strand_id
1 'polypeptide(L)'
;MAERFFPPTRTDFIQNALKELSLECPLCLSAWDAYHVPVQITGNPKCSHIFCRPCISGWLETTQRQAYTCPLCRNVLISLELDEDEDEEDERYLGGSGGEDQRDRERDRQRQEIMQRIESGLTYYIDNDGNEQMGDYITVKDDDDEDDGNGDGVGDDDDEEGDEQEGDLDEDMEDGEEKIEIFDEDDRERRHAQLRQLRYEIYAAHYMNLAEPGRGVAPGEHRR
;
A
#
# COMPACT_ATOMS: atom_id res chain seq x y z
N MET A 1 38.60 31.87 -16.99
CA MET A 1 38.70 33.02 -16.07
C MET A 1 37.95 32.62 -14.81
N ALA A 2 38.64 32.44 -13.68
CA ALA A 2 37.98 32.03 -12.44
C ALA A 2 37.30 33.25 -11.81
N GLU A 3 35.98 33.23 -11.73
CA GLU A 3 35.23 34.25 -10.99
C GLU A 3 35.67 34.21 -9.54
N ARG A 4 36.21 35.33 -9.05
CA ARG A 4 36.59 35.47 -7.65
C ARG A 4 35.31 35.56 -6.84
N PHE A 5 34.96 34.46 -6.19
CA PHE A 5 33.88 34.40 -5.22
C PHE A 5 34.30 35.20 -3.99
N PHE A 6 33.90 36.47 -3.92
CA PHE A 6 34.05 37.23 -2.68
C PHE A 6 32.99 36.76 -1.69
N PRO A 7 33.37 36.36 -0.46
CA PRO A 7 32.39 35.98 0.54
C PRO A 7 31.47 37.18 0.84
N PRO A 8 30.16 36.94 1.04
CA PRO A 8 29.22 38.01 1.33
C PRO A 8 29.61 38.73 2.63
N THR A 9 29.28 40.01 2.71
CA THR A 9 29.44 40.77 3.96
C THR A 9 28.46 40.24 5.01
N ARG A 10 28.78 40.38 6.30
CA ARG A 10 27.88 39.94 7.38
C ARG A 10 26.47 40.54 7.26
N THR A 11 26.36 41.81 6.90
CA THR A 11 25.08 42.51 6.73
C THR A 11 24.29 41.95 5.56
N ASP A 12 24.96 41.70 4.44
CA ASP A 12 24.35 41.09 3.25
C ASP A 12 23.86 39.67 3.56
N PHE A 13 24.67 38.88 4.26
CA PHE A 13 24.27 37.53 4.69
C PHE A 13 23.03 37.56 5.59
N ILE A 14 23.00 38.44 6.60
CA ILE A 14 21.84 38.54 7.50
C ILE A 14 20.58 38.98 6.76
N GLN A 15 20.70 39.90 5.79
CA GLN A 15 19.55 40.45 5.06
C GLN A 15 19.04 39.54 3.95
N ASN A 16 19.94 38.84 3.26
CA ASN A 16 19.62 38.15 2.01
C ASN A 16 19.77 36.63 2.08
N ALA A 17 20.55 36.10 3.03
CA ALA A 17 20.76 34.64 3.17
C ALA A 17 19.89 34.00 4.26
N LEU A 18 19.34 34.79 5.19
CA LEU A 18 18.39 34.30 6.19
C LEU A 18 16.97 34.39 5.62
N LYS A 19 16.45 33.25 5.16
CA LYS A 19 15.05 33.15 4.73
C LYS A 19 14.21 32.66 5.90
N GLU A 20 13.17 33.41 6.25
CA GLU A 20 12.17 32.94 7.20
C GLU A 20 11.53 31.66 6.65
N LEU A 21 11.54 30.60 7.46
CA LEU A 21 10.85 29.37 7.11
C LEU A 21 9.36 29.58 7.33
N SER A 22 8.54 29.16 6.38
CA SER A 22 7.10 29.16 6.56
C SER A 22 6.75 28.27 7.76
N LEU A 23 5.79 28.69 8.57
CA LEU A 23 5.24 27.90 9.67
C LEU A 23 4.20 26.86 9.19
N GLU A 24 4.03 26.76 7.88
CA GLU A 24 3.03 25.94 7.21
C GLU A 24 3.64 25.22 6.01
N CYS A 25 3.03 24.08 5.68
CA CYS A 25 3.38 23.29 4.51
C CYS A 25 2.91 23.98 3.22
N PRO A 26 3.77 24.16 2.21
CA PRO A 26 3.38 24.81 0.95
C PRO A 26 2.43 23.98 0.07
N LEU A 27 2.22 22.68 0.38
CA LEU A 27 1.32 21.80 -0.38
C LEU A 27 -0.08 21.76 0.23
N CYS A 28 -0.20 21.51 1.54
CA CYS A 28 -1.50 21.42 2.22
C CYS A 28 -1.89 22.68 2.99
N LEU A 29 -1.01 23.68 3.06
CA LEU A 29 -1.21 24.94 3.79
C LEU A 29 -1.54 24.76 5.28
N SER A 30 -1.24 23.59 5.85
CA SER A 30 -1.45 23.28 7.26
C SER A 30 -0.21 23.63 8.08
N ALA A 31 -0.44 24.07 9.32
CA ALA A 31 0.62 24.36 10.27
C ALA A 31 1.40 23.10 10.66
N TRP A 32 2.64 23.28 11.10
CA TRP A 32 3.46 22.18 11.59
C TRP A 32 2.92 21.63 12.92
N ASP A 33 2.59 20.34 12.95
CA ASP A 33 2.08 19.63 14.13
C ASP A 33 2.68 18.20 14.21
N ALA A 34 2.14 17.35 15.09
CA ALA A 34 2.62 15.97 15.27
C ALA A 34 2.39 15.07 14.04
N TYR A 35 1.42 15.39 13.18
CA TYR A 35 1.09 14.69 11.95
C TYR A 35 1.77 15.34 10.73
N HIS A 36 1.82 16.67 10.70
CA HIS A 36 2.47 17.50 9.68
C HIS A 36 3.92 17.79 10.05
N VAL A 37 4.71 16.74 10.26
CA VAL A 37 6.13 16.90 10.60
C VAL A 37 6.89 17.52 9.41
N PRO A 38 7.56 18.67 9.57
CA PRO A 38 8.34 19.29 8.51
C PRO A 38 9.56 18.43 8.18
N VAL A 39 9.74 18.13 6.90
CA VAL A 39 10.88 17.40 6.35
C VAL A 39 11.52 18.22 5.23
N GLN A 40 12.86 18.24 5.22
CA GLN A 40 13.64 18.92 4.20
C GLN A 40 14.21 17.91 3.22
N ILE A 41 14.18 18.23 1.93
CA ILE A 41 14.86 17.46 0.90
C ILE A 41 16.38 17.69 1.05
N THR A 42 17.12 16.64 1.42
CA THR A 42 18.59 16.69 1.59
C THR A 42 19.35 15.98 0.47
N GLY A 43 18.69 15.14 -0.31
CA GLY A 43 19.30 14.34 -1.38
C GLY A 43 19.73 15.15 -2.62
N ASN A 44 19.29 16.40 -2.76
CA ASN A 44 19.67 17.25 -3.89
C ASN A 44 20.22 18.60 -3.38
N PRO A 45 21.52 18.91 -3.60
CA PRO A 45 22.14 20.15 -3.10
C PRO A 45 21.55 21.43 -3.72
N LYS A 46 20.79 21.31 -4.83
CA LYS A 46 20.09 22.43 -5.48
C LYS A 46 18.66 22.61 -4.96
N CYS A 47 18.19 21.76 -4.05
CA CYS A 47 16.85 21.82 -3.47
C CYS A 47 16.93 21.79 -1.95
N SER A 48 16.45 22.83 -1.29
CA SER A 48 16.37 22.92 0.17
C SER A 48 14.95 23.17 0.66
N HIS A 49 13.95 22.82 -0.16
CA HIS A 49 12.53 23.03 0.13
C HIS A 49 12.04 22.09 1.24
N ILE A 50 11.14 22.61 2.07
CA ILE A 50 10.57 21.92 3.23
C ILE A 50 9.10 21.65 2.97
N PHE A 51 8.66 20.43 3.29
CA PHE A 51 7.29 19.95 3.13
C PHE A 51 6.84 19.19 4.36
N CYS A 52 5.53 18.93 4.48
CA CYS A 52 5.05 17.96 5.45
C CYS A 52 5.38 16.53 4.97
N ARG A 53 5.76 15.63 5.88
CA ARG A 53 6.10 14.23 5.54
C ARG A 53 5.02 13.52 4.70
N PRO A 54 3.73 13.52 5.07
CA PRO A 54 2.72 12.84 4.26
C PRO A 54 2.54 13.49 2.88
N CYS A 55 2.69 14.81 2.79
CA CYS A 55 2.54 15.55 1.53
C CYS A 55 3.62 15.15 0.50
N ILE A 56 4.88 15.12 0.92
CA ILE A 56 5.98 14.80 0.00
C ILE A 56 6.01 13.31 -0.33
N SER A 57 5.69 12.43 0.62
CA SER A 57 5.54 11.00 0.35
C SER A 57 4.45 10.74 -0.69
N GLY A 58 3.25 11.30 -0.48
CA GLY A 58 2.15 11.16 -1.43
C GLY A 58 2.48 11.72 -2.81
N TRP A 59 3.22 12.84 -2.89
CA TRP A 59 3.70 13.39 -4.16
C TRP A 59 4.62 12.42 -4.92
N LEU A 60 5.61 11.85 -4.23
CA LEU A 60 6.59 10.92 -4.80
C LEU A 60 5.96 9.57 -5.18
N GLU A 61 4.90 9.15 -4.48
CA GLU A 61 4.16 7.90 -4.74
C GLU A 61 3.18 8.01 -5.92
N THR A 62 2.93 9.21 -6.44
CA THR A 62 2.06 9.35 -7.62
C THR A 62 2.68 8.78 -8.89
N THR A 63 1.87 8.23 -9.79
CA THR A 63 2.30 7.74 -11.11
C THR A 63 2.53 8.87 -12.13
N GLN A 64 2.44 10.12 -11.70
CA GLN A 64 2.60 11.27 -12.59
C GLN A 64 4.07 11.44 -12.98
N ARG A 65 4.32 11.85 -14.22
CA ARG A 65 5.69 12.13 -14.71
C ARG A 65 6.45 13.16 -13.87
N GLN A 66 5.74 14.01 -13.12
CA GLN A 66 6.34 15.06 -12.29
C GLN A 66 6.61 14.61 -10.84
N ALA A 67 6.21 13.40 -10.45
CA ALA A 67 6.42 12.83 -9.12
C ALA A 67 7.90 12.89 -8.70
N TYR A 68 8.82 12.68 -9.65
CA TYR A 68 10.26 12.66 -9.40
C TYR A 68 10.90 14.06 -9.29
N THR A 69 10.12 15.12 -9.27
CA THR A 69 10.60 16.51 -9.21
C THR A 69 10.06 17.24 -7.98
N CYS A 70 10.83 18.21 -7.49
CA CYS A 70 10.39 19.06 -6.40
C CYS A 70 9.16 19.90 -6.81
N PRO A 71 8.05 19.89 -6.04
CA PRO A 71 6.86 20.68 -6.36
C PRO A 71 7.12 22.19 -6.49
N LEU A 72 8.11 22.72 -5.75
CA LEU A 72 8.40 24.15 -5.70
C LEU A 72 9.41 24.62 -6.75
N CYS A 73 10.51 23.89 -6.95
CA CYS A 73 11.56 24.32 -7.87
C CYS A 73 11.74 23.44 -9.10
N ARG A 74 10.97 22.34 -9.21
CA ARG A 74 11.02 21.38 -10.33
C ARG A 74 12.38 20.72 -10.57
N ASN A 75 13.31 20.85 -9.63
CA ASN A 75 14.56 20.10 -9.67
C ASN A 75 14.26 18.61 -9.50
N VAL A 76 14.92 17.78 -10.32
CA VAL A 76 14.83 16.32 -10.24
C VAL A 76 15.36 15.85 -8.89
N LEU A 77 14.55 15.10 -8.16
CA LEU A 77 14.85 14.56 -6.83
C LEU A 77 15.37 13.13 -6.90
N ILE A 78 14.85 12.35 -7.84
CA ILE A 78 15.15 10.94 -8.05
C ILE A 78 15.54 10.80 -9.53
N SER A 79 16.72 10.25 -9.81
CA SER A 79 17.09 9.88 -11.18
C SER A 79 16.28 8.65 -11.55
N LEU A 80 15.61 8.69 -12.71
CA LEU A 80 14.91 7.54 -13.28
C LEU A 80 15.86 6.57 -14.00
N GLU A 81 17.16 6.65 -13.73
CA GLU A 81 18.09 5.55 -13.94
C GLU A 81 17.79 4.55 -12.79
N LEU A 82 16.62 3.89 -12.85
CA LEU A 82 16.54 2.48 -13.18
C LEU A 82 17.38 1.69 -12.18
N ASP A 83 16.70 1.18 -11.13
CA ASP A 83 17.09 -0.07 -10.49
C ASP A 83 16.96 -1.18 -11.56
N GLU A 84 17.84 -1.15 -12.57
CA GLU A 84 18.02 -2.18 -13.61
C GLU A 84 18.85 -3.37 -13.10
N ASP A 85 19.21 -3.36 -11.82
CA ASP A 85 19.93 -4.39 -11.07
C ASP A 85 18.89 -4.98 -10.06
N GLU A 86 18.49 -6.26 -9.98
CA GLU A 86 19.10 -7.56 -10.27
C GLU A 86 17.96 -8.61 -10.39
N ASP A 87 17.23 -8.65 -11.50
CA ASP A 87 16.52 -9.88 -11.91
C ASP A 87 17.47 -10.72 -12.78
N GLU A 88 18.75 -10.84 -12.39
CA GLU A 88 19.68 -11.79 -13.01
C GLU A 88 19.29 -13.21 -12.57
N GLU A 89 18.45 -13.84 -13.40
CA GLU A 89 18.49 -15.26 -13.74
C GLU A 89 18.77 -16.24 -12.59
N ASP A 90 17.73 -16.61 -11.83
CA ASP A 90 17.64 -17.98 -11.30
C ASP A 90 16.80 -18.86 -12.25
N GLU A 91 17.15 -18.83 -13.55
CA GLU A 91 16.64 -19.75 -14.58
C GLU A 91 17.31 -21.13 -14.51
N ARG A 92 17.38 -21.72 -13.31
CA ARG A 92 17.77 -23.12 -13.12
C ARG A 92 16.78 -23.89 -12.26
N TYR A 93 15.52 -23.93 -12.70
CA TYR A 93 14.61 -25.01 -12.30
C TYR A 93 13.68 -25.46 -13.44
N LEU A 94 14.26 -25.85 -14.57
CA LEU A 94 13.60 -26.78 -15.49
C LEU A 94 13.71 -28.20 -14.92
N GLY A 95 12.66 -28.67 -14.23
CA GLY A 95 12.58 -30.08 -13.84
C GLY A 95 11.54 -30.44 -12.78
N GLY A 96 10.26 -30.08 -12.99
CA GLY A 96 9.18 -30.38 -12.05
C GLY A 96 7.83 -30.69 -12.70
N SER A 97 7.81 -31.32 -13.87
CA SER A 97 6.61 -31.77 -14.59
C SER A 97 5.92 -32.99 -13.93
N GLY A 98 5.48 -32.83 -12.68
CA GLY A 98 4.80 -33.91 -11.93
C GLY A 98 3.79 -33.49 -10.87
N GLY A 99 3.47 -32.20 -10.71
CA GLY A 99 2.63 -31.71 -9.61
C GLY A 99 1.24 -31.18 -9.98
N GLU A 100 1.04 -30.74 -11.22
CA GLU A 100 -0.25 -30.16 -11.65
C GLU A 100 -1.32 -31.26 -11.78
N ASP A 101 -0.89 -32.42 -12.26
CA ASP A 101 -1.70 -33.62 -12.44
C ASP A 101 -2.14 -34.26 -11.10
N GLN A 102 -1.55 -33.86 -9.96
CA GLN A 102 -2.01 -34.31 -8.62
C GLN A 102 -3.08 -33.39 -8.05
N ARG A 103 -2.92 -32.06 -8.21
CA ARG A 103 -3.89 -31.08 -7.71
C ARG A 103 -5.22 -31.16 -8.45
N ASP A 104 -5.19 -31.41 -9.75
CA ASP A 104 -6.42 -31.59 -10.53
C ASP A 104 -7.13 -32.89 -10.19
N ARG A 105 -6.40 -33.99 -9.96
CA ARG A 105 -6.98 -35.26 -9.49
C ARG A 105 -7.56 -35.16 -8.07
N GLU A 106 -6.95 -34.37 -7.20
CA GLU A 106 -7.44 -34.14 -5.85
C GLU A 106 -8.70 -33.27 -5.86
N ARG A 107 -8.72 -32.22 -6.69
CA ARG A 107 -9.90 -31.38 -6.90
C ARG A 107 -11.07 -32.19 -7.48
N ASP A 108 -10.81 -33.07 -8.45
CA ASP A 108 -11.82 -33.96 -9.03
C ASP A 108 -12.34 -35.00 -8.03
N ARG A 109 -11.46 -35.57 -7.18
CA ARG A 109 -11.87 -36.46 -6.10
C ARG A 109 -12.77 -35.74 -5.09
N GLN A 110 -12.40 -34.52 -4.68
CA GLN A 110 -13.17 -33.71 -3.75
C GLN A 110 -14.53 -33.33 -4.35
N ARG A 111 -14.57 -33.01 -5.65
CA ARG A 111 -15.83 -32.77 -6.39
C ARG A 111 -16.75 -33.99 -6.42
N GLN A 112 -16.20 -35.18 -6.68
CA GLN A 112 -16.99 -36.42 -6.68
C GLN A 112 -17.51 -36.77 -5.29
N GLU A 113 -16.73 -36.55 -4.24
CA GLU A 113 -17.15 -36.77 -2.85
C GLU A 113 -18.28 -35.81 -2.46
N ILE A 114 -18.20 -34.53 -2.84
CA ILE A 114 -19.26 -33.54 -2.65
C ILE A 114 -20.54 -33.97 -3.39
N MET A 115 -20.44 -34.38 -4.66
CA MET A 115 -21.60 -34.85 -5.44
C MET A 115 -22.26 -36.09 -4.82
N GLN A 116 -21.46 -37.05 -4.33
CA GLN A 116 -22.00 -38.24 -3.69
C GLN A 116 -22.68 -37.94 -2.34
N ARG A 117 -22.19 -36.91 -1.61
CA ARG A 117 -22.84 -36.41 -0.40
C ARG A 117 -24.17 -35.71 -0.71
N ILE A 118 -24.22 -34.91 -1.78
CA ILE A 118 -25.47 -34.29 -2.27
C ILE A 118 -26.48 -35.37 -2.68
N GLU A 119 -26.08 -36.39 -3.45
CA GLU A 119 -26.98 -37.50 -3.82
C GLU A 119 -27.45 -38.33 -2.62
N SER A 120 -26.64 -38.43 -1.57
CA SER A 120 -27.04 -39.06 -0.30
C SER A 120 -27.94 -38.17 0.58
N GLY A 121 -28.24 -36.94 0.15
CA GLY A 121 -29.07 -35.98 0.88
C GLY A 121 -28.37 -35.35 2.10
N LEU A 122 -27.04 -35.36 2.14
CA LEU A 122 -26.22 -34.89 3.25
C LEU A 122 -25.34 -33.71 2.82
N THR A 123 -25.95 -32.57 2.55
CA THR A 123 -25.24 -31.28 2.40
C THR A 123 -25.16 -30.57 3.74
N TYR A 124 -23.96 -30.18 4.16
CA TYR A 124 -23.77 -29.29 5.31
C TYR A 124 -23.29 -27.95 4.77
N TYR A 125 -23.93 -26.88 5.19
CA TYR A 125 -23.43 -25.52 4.98
C TYR A 125 -22.73 -25.10 6.27
N ILE A 126 -21.50 -24.61 6.14
CA ILE A 126 -20.80 -23.92 7.21
C ILE A 126 -21.23 -22.46 7.06
N ASP A 127 -21.99 -21.95 8.02
CA ASP A 127 -22.33 -20.52 8.06
C ASP A 127 -21.04 -19.69 8.31
N ASN A 128 -21.08 -18.38 8.05
CA ASN A 128 -19.91 -17.50 8.15
C ASN A 128 -19.28 -17.48 9.56
N ASP A 129 -20.00 -18.00 10.55
CA ASP A 129 -19.63 -18.08 11.96
C ASP A 129 -19.01 -19.44 12.35
N GLY A 130 -18.89 -20.38 11.39
CA GLY A 130 -18.23 -21.67 11.58
C GLY A 130 -19.07 -22.72 12.32
N ASN A 131 -20.39 -22.56 12.35
CA ASN A 131 -21.33 -23.46 13.00
C ASN A 131 -21.95 -24.43 11.97
N GLU A 132 -22.10 -25.70 12.35
CA GLU A 132 -22.68 -26.72 11.45
C GLU A 132 -24.20 -26.73 11.60
N GLN A 133 -24.93 -26.15 10.63
CA GLN A 133 -26.39 -26.28 10.56
C GLN A 133 -26.84 -27.09 9.34
N MET A 134 -27.79 -28.00 9.59
CA MET A 134 -28.33 -28.94 8.61
C MET A 134 -29.62 -28.35 8.01
N GLY A 135 -29.52 -27.77 6.82
CA GLY A 135 -30.62 -27.09 6.12
C GLY A 135 -31.22 -27.92 4.98
N ASP A 136 -32.56 -27.86 4.83
CA ASP A 136 -33.35 -28.54 3.80
C ASP A 136 -33.32 -27.75 2.47
N TYR A 137 -33.41 -28.45 1.34
CA TYR A 137 -33.01 -28.03 -0.02
C TYR A 137 -33.44 -26.62 -0.49
N ILE A 138 -32.47 -25.82 -0.96
CA ILE A 138 -32.70 -24.64 -1.83
C ILE A 138 -32.69 -25.12 -3.29
N THR A 139 -33.83 -25.03 -3.98
CA THR A 139 -33.89 -25.12 -5.45
C THR A 139 -33.41 -23.80 -6.03
N VAL A 140 -32.16 -23.74 -6.49
CA VAL A 140 -31.68 -22.65 -7.36
C VAL A 140 -32.48 -22.71 -8.66
N LYS A 141 -33.20 -21.63 -8.96
CA LYS A 141 -33.78 -21.42 -10.29
C LYS A 141 -32.69 -20.79 -11.15
N ASP A 142 -32.40 -21.44 -12.26
CA ASP A 142 -31.52 -20.92 -13.30
C ASP A 142 -32.24 -19.74 -13.99
N ASP A 143 -31.86 -18.52 -13.63
CA ASP A 143 -32.24 -17.32 -14.38
C ASP A 143 -31.09 -17.01 -15.36
N ASP A 144 -31.15 -17.65 -16.52
CA ASP A 144 -30.39 -17.29 -17.72
C ASP A 144 -31.03 -16.03 -18.34
N ASP A 145 -30.43 -14.85 -18.14
CA ASP A 145 -30.72 -13.66 -18.95
C ASP A 145 -29.40 -13.07 -19.49
N GLU A 146 -29.16 -13.35 -20.78
CA GLU A 146 -28.21 -12.66 -21.64
C GLU A 146 -28.73 -11.25 -21.94
N ASP A 147 -27.96 -10.18 -21.67
CA ASP A 147 -28.25 -8.85 -22.24
C ASP A 147 -26.97 -8.13 -22.68
N ASP A 148 -26.71 -8.24 -23.98
CA ASP A 148 -25.70 -7.50 -24.75
C ASP A 148 -26.29 -6.14 -25.19
N GLY A 149 -26.21 -5.13 -24.33
CA GLY A 149 -26.80 -3.80 -24.58
C GLY A 149 -25.79 -2.68 -24.84
N ASN A 150 -25.44 -2.45 -26.11
CA ASN A 150 -24.75 -1.26 -26.61
C ASN A 150 -25.74 -0.06 -26.69
N GLY A 151 -25.38 1.12 -26.16
CA GLY A 151 -26.27 2.29 -26.22
C GLY A 151 -25.63 3.64 -25.85
N ASP A 152 -25.06 4.32 -26.85
CA ASP A 152 -24.90 5.78 -26.86
C ASP A 152 -26.29 6.43 -26.99
N GLY A 153 -26.66 7.31 -26.04
CA GLY A 153 -27.95 7.99 -26.05
C GLY A 153 -27.93 9.30 -25.26
N VAL A 154 -28.01 10.41 -26.00
CA VAL A 154 -28.21 11.80 -25.53
C VAL A 154 -29.64 11.95 -25.00
N GLY A 155 -29.84 12.71 -23.92
CA GLY A 155 -31.18 13.07 -23.45
C GLY A 155 -31.12 14.12 -22.34
N ASP A 156 -31.36 15.37 -22.72
CA ASP A 156 -31.74 16.49 -21.87
C ASP A 156 -33.14 16.28 -21.27
N ASP A 157 -33.41 17.05 -20.20
CA ASP A 157 -34.72 17.43 -19.66
C ASP A 157 -35.57 16.33 -18.97
N ASP A 158 -35.84 16.50 -17.67
CA ASP A 158 -37.18 16.87 -17.19
C ASP A 158 -37.27 16.86 -15.65
N ASP A 159 -37.75 17.98 -15.12
CA ASP A 159 -38.22 18.17 -13.75
C ASP A 159 -39.42 17.26 -13.48
N GLU A 160 -39.33 16.37 -12.48
CA GLU A 160 -40.51 15.83 -11.80
C GLU A 160 -40.30 15.85 -10.27
N GLU A 161 -40.96 16.82 -9.63
CA GLU A 161 -41.30 16.77 -8.21
C GLU A 161 -42.28 15.60 -7.99
N GLY A 162 -41.86 14.62 -7.19
CA GLY A 162 -42.61 13.39 -6.94
C GLY A 162 -42.69 13.05 -5.46
N ASP A 163 -43.81 13.49 -4.89
CA ASP A 163 -44.63 12.93 -3.81
C ASP A 163 -44.02 12.14 -2.63
N GLU A 164 -44.47 12.61 -1.47
CA GLU A 164 -44.43 12.03 -0.14
C GLU A 164 -44.96 10.58 -0.11
N GLN A 165 -44.18 9.67 0.49
CA GLN A 165 -44.73 8.47 1.11
C GLN A 165 -43.93 8.16 2.37
N GLU A 166 -44.45 8.65 3.50
CA GLU A 166 -44.08 8.20 4.84
C GLU A 166 -44.58 6.77 5.01
N GLY A 167 -43.65 5.81 4.90
CA GLY A 167 -43.88 4.41 5.22
C GLY A 167 -43.36 4.12 6.62
N ASP A 168 -44.26 4.12 7.60
CA ASP A 168 -44.05 3.55 8.93
C ASP A 168 -43.88 2.02 8.77
N LEU A 169 -42.65 1.53 8.88
CA LEU A 169 -42.33 0.11 9.03
C LEU A 169 -41.64 -0.09 10.38
N ASP A 170 -42.48 -0.13 11.41
CA ASP A 170 -42.15 -0.73 12.71
C ASP A 170 -42.27 -2.26 12.58
N GLU A 171 -41.17 -2.94 12.23
CA GLU A 171 -41.05 -4.39 12.45
C GLU A 171 -39.65 -4.73 12.99
N ASP A 172 -39.53 -4.61 14.32
CA ASP A 172 -38.82 -5.51 15.23
C ASP A 172 -37.77 -6.44 14.58
N MET A 173 -36.60 -5.89 14.23
CA MET A 173 -35.39 -6.70 14.13
C MET A 173 -34.88 -6.93 15.54
N GLU A 174 -35.03 -8.15 16.06
CA GLU A 174 -34.33 -8.58 17.27
C GLU A 174 -32.82 -8.55 17.02
N ASP A 175 -32.17 -7.51 17.53
CA ASP A 175 -30.73 -7.33 17.50
C ASP A 175 -30.05 -8.53 18.19
N GLY A 176 -29.54 -9.45 17.38
CA GLY A 176 -28.49 -10.35 17.79
C GLY A 176 -27.27 -9.49 18.11
N GLU A 177 -27.04 -9.19 19.39
CA GLU A 177 -25.84 -8.54 19.88
C GLU A 177 -24.63 -9.44 19.58
N GLU A 178 -24.13 -9.35 18.34
CA GLU A 178 -22.86 -9.93 17.97
C GLU A 178 -21.80 -9.17 18.76
N LYS A 179 -21.27 -9.85 19.77
CA LYS A 179 -20.26 -9.34 20.67
C LYS A 179 -18.96 -9.17 19.89
N ILE A 180 -18.84 -8.05 19.19
CA ILE A 180 -17.59 -7.56 18.63
C ILE A 180 -16.64 -7.40 19.82
N GLU A 181 -15.67 -8.31 19.96
CA GLU A 181 -14.58 -8.14 20.91
C GLU A 181 -13.78 -6.93 20.44
N ILE A 182 -14.16 -5.77 20.96
CA ILE A 182 -13.36 -4.54 20.91
C ILE A 182 -12.08 -4.90 21.66
N PHE A 183 -11.05 -5.29 20.92
CA PHE A 183 -9.71 -5.41 21.47
C PHE A 183 -9.40 -4.12 22.21
N ASP A 184 -9.15 -4.22 23.52
CA ASP A 184 -8.80 -3.09 24.35
C ASP A 184 -7.70 -2.27 23.63
N GLU A 185 -7.80 -0.95 23.66
CA GLU A 185 -6.83 -0.03 23.04
C GLU A 185 -5.37 -0.41 23.40
N ASP A 186 -5.18 -0.99 24.59
CA ASP A 186 -3.93 -1.57 25.11
C ASP A 186 -3.36 -2.70 24.22
N ASP A 187 -4.18 -3.54 23.60
CA ASP A 187 -3.73 -4.62 22.70
C ASP A 187 -3.30 -4.11 21.33
N ARG A 188 -3.91 -3.04 20.86
CA ARG A 188 -3.44 -2.32 19.67
C ARG A 188 -2.09 -1.66 19.97
N GLU A 189 -1.94 -1.04 21.13
CA GLU A 189 -0.69 -0.40 21.54
C GLU A 189 0.44 -1.43 21.76
N ARG A 190 0.15 -2.59 22.36
CA ARG A 190 1.11 -3.70 22.50
C ARG A 190 1.62 -4.20 21.15
N ARG A 191 0.74 -4.39 20.16
CA ARG A 191 1.13 -4.79 18.79
C ARG A 191 1.97 -3.72 18.11
N HIS A 192 1.61 -2.45 18.24
CA HIS A 192 2.41 -1.33 17.71
C HIS A 192 3.80 -1.25 18.37
N ALA A 193 3.90 -1.48 19.68
CA ALA A 193 5.17 -1.52 20.39
C ALA A 193 6.07 -2.66 19.89
N GLN A 194 5.51 -3.86 19.70
CA GLN A 194 6.23 -5.01 19.13
C GLN A 194 6.77 -4.72 17.72
N LEU A 195 5.94 -4.11 16.85
CA LEU A 195 6.37 -3.74 15.50
C LEU A 195 7.48 -2.69 15.49
N ARG A 196 7.44 -1.70 16.39
CA ARG A 196 8.52 -0.72 16.55
C ARG A 196 9.83 -1.40 16.97
N GLN A 197 9.76 -2.38 17.86
CA GLN A 197 10.94 -3.10 18.33
C GLN A 197 11.56 -3.98 17.24
N LEU A 198 10.75 -4.76 16.51
CA LEU A 198 11.21 -5.56 15.37
C LEU A 198 11.88 -4.70 14.30
N ARG A 199 11.29 -3.53 14.00
CA ARG A 199 11.87 -2.59 13.04
C ARG A 199 13.24 -2.07 13.50
N TYR A 200 13.41 -1.82 14.79
CA TYR A 200 14.70 -1.40 15.35
C TYR A 200 15.75 -2.51 15.26
N GLU A 201 15.37 -3.75 15.54
CA GLU A 201 16.25 -4.92 15.45
C GLU A 201 16.74 -5.16 14.02
N ILE A 202 15.84 -5.07 13.04
CA ILE A 202 16.19 -5.16 11.61
C ILE A 202 17.19 -4.06 11.23
N TYR A 203 16.94 -2.81 11.66
CA TYR A 203 17.82 -1.68 11.36
C TYR A 203 19.21 -1.85 11.99
N ALA A 204 19.26 -2.31 13.24
CA ALA A 204 20.50 -2.56 13.96
C ALA A 204 21.32 -3.69 13.30
N ALA A 205 20.67 -4.79 12.90
CA ALA A 205 21.34 -5.89 12.19
C ALA A 205 21.94 -5.42 10.85
N HIS A 206 21.18 -4.62 10.09
CA HIS A 206 21.66 -4.05 8.84
C HIS A 206 22.88 -3.14 9.06
N TYR A 207 22.86 -2.31 10.11
CA TYR A 207 23.97 -1.41 10.43
C TYR A 207 25.22 -2.15 10.90
N MET A 208 25.07 -3.24 11.67
CA MET A 208 26.20 -4.05 12.14
C MET A 208 26.84 -4.86 11.01
N ASN A 209 26.08 -5.31 10.02
CA ASN A 209 26.62 -6.01 8.85
C ASN A 209 27.43 -5.09 7.92
N LEU A 210 27.09 -3.79 7.85
CA LEU A 210 27.85 -2.80 7.07
C LEU A 210 29.15 -2.36 7.77
N ALA A 211 29.30 -2.65 9.06
CA ALA A 211 30.42 -2.19 9.88
C ALA A 211 31.59 -3.19 9.96
N GLU A 212 31.62 -4.27 9.16
CA GLU A 212 32.80 -5.13 9.02
C GLU A 212 33.67 -4.68 7.83
N PRO A 213 34.68 -3.80 8.03
CA PRO A 213 35.63 -3.44 6.99
C PRO A 213 36.50 -4.65 6.63
N GLY A 214 36.24 -5.21 5.46
CA GLY A 214 37.24 -5.89 4.63
C GLY A 214 38.01 -7.03 5.30
N ARG A 215 37.50 -8.26 5.18
CA ARG A 215 38.38 -9.42 5.06
C ARG A 215 39.19 -9.24 3.78
N GLY A 216 40.38 -8.64 3.94
CA GLY A 216 41.34 -8.44 2.87
C GLY A 216 41.62 -9.77 2.17
N VAL A 217 41.23 -9.85 0.90
CA VAL A 217 41.67 -10.90 0.00
C VAL A 217 43.18 -10.78 -0.09
N ALA A 218 43.90 -11.74 0.49
CA ALA A 218 45.35 -11.75 0.47
C ALA A 218 45.84 -11.79 -1.00
N PRO A 219 46.76 -10.89 -1.40
CA PRO A 219 47.28 -10.90 -2.76
C PRO A 219 48.06 -12.19 -3.01
N GLY A 220 47.60 -12.98 -3.97
CA GLY A 220 48.20 -14.24 -4.38
C GLY A 220 49.65 -14.05 -4.82
N GLU A 221 50.54 -14.77 -4.15
CA GLU A 221 51.96 -14.88 -4.52
C GLU A 221 52.10 -15.45 -5.94
N HIS A 222 52.53 -14.60 -6.87
CA HIS A 222 53.07 -15.05 -8.15
C HIS A 222 54.39 -15.79 -7.91
N ARG A 223 54.33 -17.13 -7.88
CA ARG A 223 55.51 -17.98 -8.05
C ARG A 223 55.99 -17.88 -9.49
N ARG A 224 57.26 -17.49 -9.63
CA ARG A 224 58.08 -17.70 -10.83
C ARG A 224 58.61 -19.13 -10.86
#